data_AF-A0AAW1TYM3-F1
#
_entry.id   AF-A0AAW1TYM3-F1
#
_cell.length_a   1.000
_cell.length_b   1.000
_cell.length_c   1.000
_cell.angle_alpha   90.00
_cell.angle_beta   90.00
_cell.angle_gamma   90.00
#
_symmetry.space_group_name_H-M   'P 1'
#
loop_
_entity.id
_entity.type
_entity.pdbx_description
1 polymer ?
#
loop_
_entity_poly.entity_id
_entity_poly.type
_entity_poly.pdbx_seq_one_letter_code
_entity_poly.pdbx_strand_id
1 'polypeptide(L)' 'MKQRVFKPYTSRFFLKHSFLEQAFDMLYDQGFKMTGSCGSGTAGAADLKPGVDAEENRWNHYNEFVFVRE' A
#
# COMPACT_ATOMS: atom_id res chain seq x y z
N MET A 1 24.45 10.42 15.38
CA MET A 1 23.58 10.45 14.17
C MET A 1 23.37 9.01 13.72
N LYS A 2 22.13 8.48 13.74
CA LYS A 2 21.88 7.09 13.30
C LYS A 2 21.91 7.07 11.77
N GLN A 3 22.92 6.41 11.21
CA GLN A 3 23.04 6.23 9.76
C GLN A 3 21.87 5.37 9.27
N ARG A 4 21.08 5.90 8.34
CA ARG A 4 19.95 5.18 7.75
C ARG A 4 20.53 4.04 6.90
N VAL A 5 20.43 2.81 7.39
CA VAL A 5 20.83 1.62 6.63
C VAL A 5 20.00 1.60 5.34
N PHE A 6 20.67 1.71 4.19
CA PHE A 6 20.03 1.59 2.89
C PHE A 6 19.57 0.14 2.72
N LYS A 7 18.26 -0.10 2.75
CA LYS A 7 17.69 -1.39 2.38
C LYS A 7 17.29 -1.33 0.91
N PRO A 8 17.67 -2.34 0.09
CA PRO A 8 17.31 -2.37 -1.33
C PRO A 8 15.80 -2.50 -1.56
N TYR A 9 15.05 -2.99 -0.56
CA TYR A 9 13.60 -3.16 -0.61
C TYR A 9 12.94 -2.68 0.68
N THR A 10 11.76 -2.06 0.56
CA THR A 10 10.96 -1.56 1.69
C THR A 10 9.48 -1.54 1.35
N SER A 11 8.64 -1.86 2.33
CA SER A 11 7.18 -1.72 2.30
C SER A 11 6.68 -0.55 3.17
N ARG A 12 7.59 0.32 3.64
CA ARG A 12 7.30 1.36 4.64
C ARG A 12 7.35 2.79 4.11
N PHE A 13 7.35 2.97 2.79
CA PHE A 13 7.21 4.29 2.17
C PHE A 13 5.75 4.58 1.85
N PHE A 14 5.41 5.86 1.83
CA PHE A 14 4.08 6.35 1.53
C PHE A 14 4.18 7.66 0.74
N LEU A 15 3.13 7.98 -0.02
CA LEU A 15 3.02 9.22 -0.78
C LEU A 15 2.47 10.34 0.11
N LYS A 16 2.89 11.58 -0.15
CA LYS A 16 2.39 12.76 0.58
C LYS A 16 1.00 13.20 0.12
N HIS A 17 0.63 12.88 -1.12
CA HIS A 17 -0.70 13.16 -1.68
C HIS A 17 -1.57 11.90 -1.60
N SER A 18 -2.88 12.10 -1.76
CA SER A 18 -3.89 11.04 -1.63
C SER A 18 -4.62 10.71 -2.95
N PHE A 19 -4.17 11.27 -4.08
CA PHE A 19 -4.71 10.99 -5.41
C PHE A 19 -4.00 9.79 -6.04
N LEU A 20 -4.71 8.70 -6.31
CA LEU A 20 -4.15 7.46 -6.86
C LEU A 20 -3.76 7.62 -8.32
N GLU A 21 -4.63 8.24 -9.11
CA GLU A 21 -4.43 8.49 -10.54
C GLU A 21 -3.16 9.30 -10.78
N GLN A 22 -2.91 10.30 -9.93
CA GLN A 22 -1.65 11.05 -9.95
C GLN A 22 -0.43 10.15 -9.72
N ALA A 23 -0.50 9.19 -8.79
CA ALA A 23 0.60 8.25 -8.57
C ALA A 23 0.81 7.34 -9.78
N PHE A 24 -0.27 6.94 -10.45
CA PHE A 24 -0.24 6.10 -11.63
C PHE A 24 0.37 6.84 -12.83
N ASP A 25 -0.04 8.08 -13.06
CA ASP A 25 0.52 8.96 -14.10
C ASP A 25 2.03 9.14 -13.88
N MET A 26 2.45 9.41 -12.64
CA MET A 26 3.87 9.55 -12.30
C MET A 26 4.67 8.27 -12.56
N LEU A 27 4.10 7.08 -12.29
CA LEU A 27 4.76 5.81 -12.57
C LEU A 27 4.83 5.54 -14.09
N TYR A 28 3.75 5.84 -14.81
CA TYR A 28 3.67 5.72 -16.26
C TYR A 28 4.72 6.60 -16.97
N ASP A 29 4.85 7.86 -16.56
CA ASP A 29 5.84 8.81 -17.08
C ASP A 29 7.29 8.32 -16.85
N GLN A 30 7.52 7.50 -15.82
CA GLN A 30 8.81 6.87 -15.54
C GLN A 30 9.00 5.51 -16.23
N GLY A 31 8.08 5.11 -17.11
CA GLY A 31 8.15 3.89 -17.91
C GLY A 31 7.69 2.62 -17.19
N PHE A 32 7.01 2.73 -16.05
CA PHE A 32 6.37 1.58 -15.42
C PHE A 32 5.01 1.28 -16.07
N LYS A 33 4.67 -0.01 -16.17
CA LYS A 33 3.37 -0.51 -16.65
C LYS A 33 2.66 -1.22 -15.51
N MET A 34 1.36 -0.99 -15.34
CA MET A 34 0.54 -1.73 -14.37
C MET A 34 0.30 -3.15 -14.89
N THR A 35 0.66 -4.17 -14.11
CA THR A 35 0.58 -5.58 -14.52
C THR A 35 -0.51 -6.37 -13.79
N GLY A 36 -1.02 -5.83 -12.68
CA GLY A 36 -2.10 -6.45 -11.92
C GLY A 36 -2.58 -5.58 -10.77
N SER A 37 -3.75 -5.95 -10.24
CA SER A 37 -4.35 -5.33 -9.08
C SER A 37 -5.08 -6.38 -8.25
N CYS A 38 -5.08 -6.22 -6.93
CA CYS A 38 -5.83 -7.08 -6.02
C CYS A 38 -6.50 -6.22 -4.95
N GLY A 39 -7.73 -6.60 -4.57
CA GLY A 39 -8.42 -6.03 -3.42
C GLY A 39 -8.62 -7.13 -2.39
N SER A 40 -8.16 -6.91 -1.17
CA SER A 40 -8.38 -7.80 -0.03
C SER A 40 -9.13 -7.07 1.07
N GLY A 41 -10.21 -7.65 1.55
CA GLY A 41 -10.80 -7.22 2.81
C GLY A 41 -9.97 -7.77 3.96
N THR A 42 -9.49 -6.92 4.87
CA THR A 42 -8.82 -7.40 6.10
C THR A 42 -9.83 -7.83 7.18
N ALA A 43 -11.11 -7.92 6.81
CA ALA A 43 -12.18 -8.36 7.68
C ALA A 43 -11.95 -9.82 8.13
N GLY A 44 -11.53 -10.00 9.39
CA GLY A 44 -11.78 -11.24 10.12
C GLY A 44 -10.61 -12.18 10.41
N ALA A 45 -9.34 -11.73 10.44
CA ALA A 45 -8.22 -12.59 10.84
C ALA A 45 -7.31 -11.97 11.91
N ALA A 46 -7.86 -11.56 13.06
CA ALA A 46 -7.06 -11.32 14.26
C ALA A 46 -7.95 -11.38 15.51
N ASP A 47 -7.48 -12.07 16.55
CA ASP A 47 -7.88 -11.79 17.92
C ASP A 47 -7.69 -10.29 18.17
N LEU A 48 -8.81 -9.54 18.19
CA LEU A 48 -8.80 -8.11 18.36
C LEU A 48 -8.13 -7.81 19.71
N LYS A 49 -7.05 -7.02 19.68
CA LYS A 49 -6.46 -6.50 20.92
C LYS A 49 -7.55 -5.79 21.72
N PRO A 50 -7.57 -5.91 23.07
CA PRO A 50 -8.55 -5.21 23.89
C PRO A 50 -8.53 -3.70 23.56
N GLY A 51 -9.68 -3.15 23.16
CA GLY A 51 -9.83 -1.74 22.80
C GLY A 51 -9.84 -1.42 21.30
N VAL A 52 -9.79 -2.41 20.41
CA VAL A 52 -10.01 -2.22 18.96
C VAL A 52 -11.49 -2.43 18.63
N ASP A 53 -12.12 -1.46 17.98
CA ASP A 53 -13.51 -1.55 17.55
C ASP A 53 -13.68 -2.59 16.41
N ALA A 54 -14.53 -3.59 16.64
CA ALA A 54 -14.84 -4.65 15.70
C ALA A 54 -15.71 -4.19 14.52
N GLU A 55 -16.40 -3.04 14.62
CA GLU A 55 -17.15 -2.42 13.52
C GLU A 55 -16.21 -1.78 12.49
N GLU A 56 -15.17 -1.06 12.94
CA GLU A 56 -14.25 -0.33 12.05
C GLU A 56 -13.44 -1.28 11.16
N ASN A 57 -13.04 -2.44 11.70
CA ASN A 57 -12.30 -3.46 10.95
C ASN A 57 -13.15 -4.25 9.93
N ARG A 58 -14.48 -4.19 10.00
CA ARG A 58 -15.34 -4.91 9.04
C ARG A 58 -15.32 -4.31 7.64
N TRP A 59 -14.91 -3.06 7.51
CA TRP A 59 -14.98 -2.30 6.26
C TRP A 59 -13.61 -1.86 5.73
N ASN A 60 -12.53 -2.30 6.38
CA ASN A 60 -11.17 -2.03 5.94
C ASN A 60 -10.85 -2.86 4.68
N HIS A 61 -10.84 -2.18 3.54
CA HIS A 61 -10.39 -2.73 2.26
C HIS A 61 -8.96 -2.29 1.98
N TYR A 62 -8.10 -3.26 1.65
CA TYR A 62 -6.74 -3.03 1.20
C TYR A 62 -6.64 -3.33 -0.29
N ASN A 63 -6.38 -2.30 -1.09
CA ASN A 63 -6.17 -2.43 -2.53
C ASN A 63 -4.68 -2.29 -2.84
N GLU A 64 -4.17 -3.19 -3.68
CA GLU A 64 -2.80 -3.16 -4.20
C GLU A 64 -2.79 -3.10 -5.72
N PHE A 65 -1.82 -2.36 -6.25
CA PHE A 65 -1.58 -2.19 -7.68
C PHE A 65 -0.10 -2.46 -7.94
N VAL A 66 0.19 -3.39 -8.85
CA VAL A 66 1.55 -3.86 -9.14
C VAL A 66 2.04 -3.24 -10.44
N PHE A 67 3.24 -2.67 -10.39
CA PHE A 67 3.88 -1.99 -11.51
C PHE A 67 5.24 -2.62 -11.83
N VAL A 68 5.56 -2.76 -13.11
CA VAL A 68 6.83 -3.32 -13.62
C VAL A 68 7.43 -2.38 -14.65
N ARG A 69 8.75 -2.28 -14.67
CA ARG A 69 9.52 -1.60 -15.72
C ARG A 69 10.50 -2.62 -16.31
N GLU A 70 10.58 -2.67 -17.64
CA GLU A 70 11.57 -3.48 -18.40
C GLU A 70 12.98 -2.88 -18.30
#